data_AF-A0A0A7PAC0-F1
#
_entry.id   AF-A0A0A7PAC0-F1
#
_cell.length_a   1.000
_cell.length_b   1.000
_cell.length_c   1.000
_cell.angle_alpha   90.00
_cell.angle_beta   90.00
_cell.angle_gamma   90.00
#
_symmetry.space_group_name_H-M   'P 1'
#
loop_
_entity.id
_entity.type
_entity.pdbx_description
1 polymer ?
#
loop_
_entity_poly.entity_id
_entity_poly.type
_entity_poly.pdbx_seq_one_letter_code
_entity_poly.pdbx_strand_id
1 'polypeptide(L)'
;MGISRISQARDRRHRIAAIADWVAENVPWTVDASEWPAFHSRWPGMKDLELAEVERELERRGDAVCSAFDAASVAAGHPGRSDGSSAAAAWLLEQFPRADIFDPQFVERFAHLTRQELLWAAIEHRMLIGAAVAEASTHSR
;
A
#
# COMPACT_ATOMS: atom_id res chain seq x y z
N MET A 1 38.82 2.09 -8.10
CA MET A 1 38.01 1.23 -7.21
C MET A 1 36.66 1.84 -6.78
N GLY A 2 36.21 2.99 -7.31
CA GLY A 2 34.91 3.59 -6.94
C GLY A 2 33.71 3.16 -7.81
N ILE A 3 33.96 2.80 -9.07
CA ILE A 3 32.92 2.53 -10.08
C ILE A 3 32.16 1.21 -9.76
N SER A 4 32.87 0.16 -9.31
CA SER A 4 32.24 -1.12 -8.96
C SER A 4 31.30 -1.04 -7.75
N ARG A 5 31.61 -0.20 -6.75
CA ARG A 5 30.74 -0.06 -5.56
C ARG A 5 29.45 0.71 -5.89
N ILE A 6 29.56 1.72 -6.75
CA ILE A 6 28.39 2.51 -7.20
C ILE A 6 27.47 1.65 -8.07
N SER A 7 28.03 0.85 -8.98
CA SER A 7 27.25 -0.11 -9.78
C SER A 7 26.54 -1.13 -8.90
N GLN A 8 27.27 -1.76 -7.97
CA GLN A 8 26.67 -2.73 -7.03
C GLN A 8 25.57 -2.12 -6.16
N ALA A 9 25.76 -0.88 -5.69
CA ALA A 9 24.74 -0.18 -4.92
C ALA A 9 23.48 0.13 -5.75
N ARG A 10 23.65 0.48 -7.03
CA ARG A 10 22.53 0.74 -7.96
C ARG A 10 21.75 -0.54 -8.27
N ASP A 11 22.46 -1.62 -8.57
CA ASP A 11 21.86 -2.93 -8.86
C ASP A 11 21.09 -3.45 -7.64
N ARG A 12 21.65 -3.26 -6.43
CA ARG A 12 20.97 -3.58 -5.18
C ARG A 12 19.70 -2.77 -4.99
N ARG A 13 19.73 -1.45 -5.17
CA ARG A 13 18.52 -0.60 -5.03
C ARG A 13 17.43 -1.01 -6.02
N HIS A 14 17.78 -1.26 -7.28
CA HIS A 14 16.82 -1.72 -8.29
C HIS A 14 16.21 -3.08 -7.92
N ARG A 15 17.03 -3.99 -7.38
CA ARG A 15 16.54 -5.29 -6.88
C ARG A 15 15.58 -5.11 -5.71
N ILE A 16 15.92 -4.32 -4.69
CA ILE A 16 15.03 -4.06 -3.55
C ILE A 16 13.72 -3.45 -4.03
N ALA A 17 13.78 -2.48 -4.95
CA ALA A 17 12.59 -1.85 -5.52
C ALA A 17 11.67 -2.87 -6.22
N ALA A 18 12.24 -3.75 -7.06
CA ALA A 18 11.46 -4.77 -7.77
C ALA A 18 10.85 -5.83 -6.84
N ILE A 19 11.52 -6.15 -5.72
CA ILE A 19 10.98 -7.05 -4.71
C ILE A 19 9.83 -6.36 -3.97
N ALA A 20 10.02 -5.10 -3.57
CA ALA A 20 8.98 -4.30 -2.92
C ALA A 20 7.74 -4.14 -3.82
N ASP A 21 7.90 -3.91 -5.13
CA ASP A 21 6.78 -3.86 -6.09
C ASP A 21 5.96 -5.16 -6.04
N TRP A 22 6.64 -6.29 -6.21
CA TRP A 22 5.97 -7.59 -6.22
C TRP A 22 5.33 -7.91 -4.86
N VAL A 23 6.00 -7.61 -3.74
CA VAL A 23 5.43 -7.83 -2.40
C VAL A 23 4.18 -6.99 -2.20
N ALA A 24 4.20 -5.72 -2.63
CA ALA A 24 3.05 -4.84 -2.52
C ALA A 24 1.86 -5.32 -3.35
N GLU A 25 2.12 -5.97 -4.48
CA GLU A 25 1.13 -6.46 -5.45
C GLU A 25 0.59 -7.88 -5.17
N ASN A 26 1.33 -8.71 -4.43
CA ASN A 26 1.06 -10.16 -4.37
C ASN A 26 0.92 -10.73 -2.96
N VAL A 27 1.42 -10.02 -1.94
CA VAL A 27 1.39 -10.51 -0.56
C VAL A 27 0.27 -9.79 0.20
N PRO A 28 -0.65 -10.54 0.82
CA PRO A 28 -1.66 -9.94 1.69
C PRO A 28 -1.02 -9.09 2.78
N TRP A 29 -1.61 -7.93 3.10
CA TRP A 29 -0.99 -6.94 3.98
C TRP A 29 -0.77 -7.44 5.41
N THR A 30 -1.56 -8.43 5.83
CA THR A 30 -1.49 -9.08 7.14
C THR A 30 -0.43 -10.17 7.23
N VAL A 31 0.18 -10.54 6.11
CA VAL A 31 1.15 -11.63 6.01
C VAL A 31 2.55 -11.07 5.87
N ASP A 32 3.49 -11.61 6.64
CA ASP A 32 4.91 -11.35 6.45
C ASP A 32 5.32 -11.89 5.07
N ALA A 33 6.04 -11.08 4.28
CA ALA A 33 6.47 -11.48 2.95
C ALA A 33 7.31 -12.75 2.96
N SER A 34 8.16 -12.93 3.98
CA SER A 34 8.98 -14.12 4.13
C SER A 34 8.18 -15.40 4.41
N GLU A 35 7.02 -15.27 5.04
CA GLU A 35 6.13 -16.40 5.34
C GLU A 35 5.23 -16.77 4.15
N TRP A 36 5.16 -15.93 3.12
CA TRP A 36 4.34 -16.19 1.94
C TRP A 36 4.96 -17.30 1.05
N PRO A 37 4.24 -18.40 0.75
CA PRO A 37 4.82 -19.56 0.06
C PRO A 37 5.51 -19.25 -1.27
N ALA A 38 5.01 -18.27 -2.02
CA ALA A 38 5.57 -17.90 -3.31
C ALA A 38 6.85 -17.03 -3.20
N PHE A 39 7.11 -16.42 -2.05
CA PHE A 39 8.23 -15.50 -1.86
C PHE A 39 9.58 -16.21 -1.99
N HIS A 40 9.79 -17.29 -1.24
CA HIS A 40 11.05 -18.05 -1.29
C HIS A 40 11.25 -18.79 -2.62
N SER A 41 10.18 -19.16 -3.31
CA SER A 41 10.25 -19.71 -4.67
C SER A 41 10.79 -18.68 -5.67
N ARG A 42 10.36 -17.42 -5.52
CA ARG A 42 10.75 -16.32 -6.40
C ARG A 42 12.13 -15.74 -6.08
N TRP A 43 12.51 -15.70 -4.80
CA TRP A 43 13.82 -15.21 -4.34
C TRP A 43 14.50 -16.20 -3.39
N PRO A 44 15.01 -17.32 -3.94
CA PRO A 44 15.72 -18.30 -3.13
C PRO A 44 16.98 -17.70 -2.52
N GLY A 45 17.19 -17.96 -1.22
CA GLY A 45 18.41 -17.57 -0.50
C GLY A 45 18.53 -16.07 -0.18
N MET A 46 17.42 -15.33 -0.21
CA MET A 46 17.38 -13.94 0.27
C MET A 46 17.80 -13.86 1.74
N LYS A 47 18.61 -12.86 2.09
CA LYS A 47 19.13 -12.66 3.46
C LYS A 47 18.24 -11.73 4.26
N ASP A 48 18.22 -11.89 5.58
CA ASP A 48 17.46 -11.06 6.53
C ASP A 48 17.72 -9.55 6.34
N LEU A 49 18.98 -9.17 6.06
CA LEU A 49 19.35 -7.77 5.80
C LEU A 49 18.74 -7.19 4.52
N GLU A 50 18.50 -8.02 3.49
CA GLU A 50 17.83 -7.59 2.27
C GLU A 50 16.32 -7.51 2.48
N LEU A 51 15.74 -8.42 3.28
CA LEU A 51 14.32 -8.38 3.65
C LEU A 51 13.98 -7.10 4.42
N ALA A 52 14.79 -6.76 5.42
CA ALA A 52 14.64 -5.52 6.17
C ALA A 52 14.76 -4.25 5.29
N GLU A 53 15.46 -4.33 4.15
CA GLU A 53 15.48 -3.23 3.19
C GLU A 53 14.26 -3.16 2.30
N VAL A 54 13.67 -4.31 1.96
CA VAL A 54 12.38 -4.37 1.26
C VAL A 54 11.29 -3.78 2.15
N GLU A 55 11.25 -4.14 3.42
CA GLU A 55 10.28 -3.60 4.39
C GLU A 55 10.40 -2.07 4.52
N ARG A 56 11.61 -1.55 4.71
CA ARG A 56 11.85 -0.10 4.75
C ARG A 56 11.43 0.60 3.46
N GLU A 57 11.65 -0.03 2.31
CA GLU A 57 11.23 0.53 1.02
C GLU A 57 9.71 0.52 0.87
N LEU A 58 9.02 -0.51 1.36
CA LEU A 58 7.55 -0.57 1.40
C LEU A 58 6.98 0.53 2.30
N GLU A 59 7.53 0.72 3.50
CA GLU A 59 7.14 1.80 4.43
C GLU A 59 7.33 3.17 3.79
N ARG A 60 8.52 3.44 3.24
CA ARG A 60 8.85 4.70 2.57
C ARG A 60 7.87 5.04 1.44
N ARG A 61 7.41 4.02 0.69
CA ARG A 61 6.43 4.20 -0.40
C ARG A 61 5.03 4.48 0.14
N GLY A 62 4.61 3.80 1.20
CA GLY A 62 3.36 4.10 1.90
C GLY A 62 3.33 5.56 2.38
N ASP A 63 4.39 6.01 3.04
CA ASP A 63 4.54 7.39 3.50
C ASP A 63 4.53 8.40 2.34
N ALA A 64 5.28 8.09 1.27
CA ALA A 64 5.33 8.93 0.08
C ALA A 64 3.94 9.14 -0.51
N VAL A 65 3.11 8.09 -0.60
CA VAL A 65 1.76 8.17 -1.14
C VAL A 65 0.82 8.93 -0.20
N CYS A 66 0.92 8.72 1.12
CA CYS A 66 0.17 9.49 2.11
C CYS A 66 0.48 11.00 2.03
N SER A 67 1.74 11.35 1.74
CA SER A 67 2.23 12.72 1.65
C SER A 67 1.98 13.39 0.29
N ALA A 68 2.05 12.64 -0.81
CA ALA A 68 1.92 13.14 -2.19
C ALA A 68 0.48 13.15 -2.70
N PHE A 69 -0.51 12.94 -1.81
CA PHE A 69 -1.92 12.89 -2.14
C PHE A 69 -2.37 14.15 -2.90
N ASP A 70 -2.56 13.99 -4.21
CA ASP A 70 -3.26 14.93 -5.08
C ASP A 70 -4.53 14.24 -5.60
N ALA A 71 -5.69 14.77 -5.20
CA ALA A 71 -7.00 14.25 -5.59
C ALA A 71 -7.19 14.18 -7.12
N ALA A 72 -6.49 15.02 -7.88
CA ALA A 72 -6.56 15.03 -9.35
C ALA A 72 -5.89 13.80 -9.99
N SER A 73 -4.83 13.26 -9.38
CA SER A 73 -4.09 12.10 -9.91
C SER A 73 -4.84 10.77 -9.72
N VAL A 74 -5.73 10.71 -8.73
CA VAL A 74 -6.55 9.53 -8.39
C VAL A 74 -7.79 9.42 -9.28
N ALA A 75 -8.41 10.55 -9.62
CA ALA A 75 -9.57 10.60 -10.51
C ALA A 75 -9.27 10.10 -11.93
N ALA A 76 -7.98 10.08 -12.33
CA ALA A 76 -7.54 9.63 -13.64
C ALA A 76 -7.65 8.10 -13.88
N GLY A 77 -8.30 7.34 -12.98
CA GLY A 77 -8.60 5.92 -13.21
C GLY A 77 -7.33 5.08 -13.34
N HIS A 78 -6.47 5.12 -12.32
CA HIS A 78 -5.22 4.37 -12.35
C HIS A 78 -5.47 2.85 -12.40
N PRO A 79 -4.73 2.11 -13.25
CA PRO A 79 -4.75 0.66 -13.22
C PRO A 79 -4.24 0.19 -11.85
N GLY A 80 -5.11 -0.47 -11.07
CA GLY A 80 -4.80 -0.93 -9.71
C GLY A 80 -5.97 -0.83 -8.73
N ARG A 81 -7.04 -0.09 -9.06
CA ARG A 81 -8.27 -0.07 -8.26
C ARG A 81 -9.04 -1.38 -8.43
N SER A 82 -9.09 -2.19 -7.39
CA SER A 82 -9.93 -3.40 -7.34
C SER A 82 -11.27 -3.12 -6.65
N ASP A 83 -12.26 -3.99 -6.90
CA ASP A 83 -13.53 -3.97 -6.15
C ASP A 83 -13.28 -4.11 -4.64
N GLY A 84 -12.24 -4.87 -4.26
CA GLY A 84 -11.78 -5.04 -2.88
C GLY A 84 -11.31 -3.73 -2.24
N SER A 85 -10.49 -2.94 -2.94
CA SER A 85 -10.06 -1.62 -2.47
C SER A 85 -11.24 -0.67 -2.23
N SER A 86 -12.20 -0.65 -3.16
CA SER A 86 -13.36 0.23 -3.07
C SER A 86 -14.28 -0.18 -1.91
N ALA A 87 -14.49 -1.49 -1.71
CA ALA A 87 -15.26 -2.01 -0.58
C ALA A 87 -14.61 -1.70 0.78
N ALA A 88 -13.28 -1.82 0.87
CA ALA A 88 -12.53 -1.46 2.09
C ALA A 88 -12.63 0.05 2.38
N ALA A 89 -12.53 0.91 1.36
CA ALA A 89 -12.69 2.35 1.51
C ALA A 89 -14.09 2.75 2.00
N ALA A 90 -15.13 2.15 1.42
CA ALA A 90 -16.51 2.38 1.82
C ALA A 90 -16.77 1.93 3.27
N TRP A 91 -16.27 0.75 3.66
CA TRP A 91 -16.38 0.29 5.04
C TRP A 91 -15.71 1.26 6.02
N LEU A 92 -14.50 1.74 5.72
CA LEU A 92 -13.80 2.72 6.57
C LEU A 92 -14.60 4.02 6.70
N LEU A 93 -15.23 4.48 5.60
CA LEU A 93 -16.09 5.67 5.63
C LEU A 93 -17.31 5.46 6.53
N GLU A 94 -17.99 4.32 6.41
CA GLU A 94 -19.16 3.99 7.23
C GLU A 94 -18.83 3.93 8.73
N GLN A 95 -17.63 3.45 9.07
CA GLN A 95 -17.19 3.35 10.46
C GLN A 95 -16.50 4.61 10.98
N PHE A 96 -16.23 5.62 10.14
CA PHE A 96 -15.47 6.80 10.54
C PHE A 96 -16.17 7.60 11.66
N PRO A 97 -15.47 8.06 12.72
CA PRO A 97 -14.04 7.89 13.03
C PRO A 97 -13.76 6.74 14.02
N ARG A 98 -14.67 5.76 14.14
CA ARG A 98 -14.70 4.74 15.20
C ARG A 98 -13.79 3.55 14.95
N ALA A 99 -13.45 3.28 13.69
CA ALA A 99 -12.61 2.16 13.29
C ALA A 99 -11.51 2.59 12.32
N ASP A 100 -10.45 1.81 12.29
CA ASP A 100 -9.34 1.92 11.35
C ASP A 100 -9.03 0.54 10.72
N ILE A 101 -7.90 0.44 10.02
CA ILE A 101 -7.48 -0.80 9.35
C ILE A 101 -7.09 -1.93 10.31
N PHE A 102 -6.90 -1.64 11.60
CA PHE A 102 -6.56 -2.64 12.62
C PHE A 102 -7.79 -3.15 13.37
N ASP A 103 -8.98 -2.63 13.07
CA ASP A 103 -10.23 -3.14 13.62
C ASP A 103 -10.40 -4.63 13.27
N PRO A 104 -10.74 -5.51 14.23
CA PRO A 104 -10.91 -6.94 13.97
C PRO A 104 -11.89 -7.26 12.83
N GLN A 105 -12.97 -6.49 12.68
CA GLN A 105 -13.94 -6.69 11.60
C GLN A 105 -13.38 -6.27 10.24
N PHE A 106 -12.53 -5.23 10.22
CA PHE A 106 -11.80 -4.85 9.02
C PHE A 106 -10.84 -5.97 8.61
N VAL A 107 -10.05 -6.47 9.55
CA VAL A 107 -9.10 -7.57 9.31
C VAL A 107 -9.84 -8.82 8.83
N GLU A 108 -10.93 -9.23 9.48
CA GLU A 108 -11.72 -10.40 9.06
C GLU A 108 -12.19 -10.29 7.60
N ARG A 109 -12.62 -9.10 7.18
CA ARG A 109 -13.17 -8.88 5.84
C ARG A 109 -12.11 -8.65 4.77
N PHE A 110 -11.01 -7.99 5.11
CA PHE A 110 -10.06 -7.42 4.14
C PHE A 110 -8.62 -7.87 4.36
N ALA A 111 -8.35 -8.89 5.19
CA ALA A 111 -7.00 -9.46 5.37
C ALA A 111 -6.38 -10.00 4.07
N HIS A 112 -7.22 -10.37 3.10
CA HIS A 112 -6.80 -10.89 1.79
C HIS A 112 -6.27 -9.81 0.84
N LEU A 113 -6.55 -8.53 1.12
CA LEU A 113 -6.08 -7.43 0.29
C LEU A 113 -4.55 -7.33 0.36
N THR A 114 -3.95 -6.90 -0.73
CA THR A 114 -2.51 -6.61 -0.78
C THR A 114 -2.24 -5.21 -0.21
N ARG A 115 -0.96 -4.90 0.06
CA ARG A 115 -0.58 -3.56 0.51
C ARG A 115 -0.95 -2.49 -0.53
N GLN A 116 -0.84 -2.80 -1.81
CA GLN A 116 -1.25 -1.89 -2.88
C GLN A 116 -2.76 -1.65 -2.88
N GLU A 117 -3.56 -2.69 -2.67
CA GLU A 117 -5.01 -2.55 -2.60
C GLU A 117 -5.47 -1.77 -1.37
N LEU A 118 -4.81 -1.94 -0.22
CA LEU A 118 -5.05 -1.10 0.95
C LEU A 118 -4.65 0.36 0.72
N LEU A 119 -3.57 0.60 -0.01
CA LEU A 119 -3.15 1.94 -0.35
C LEU A 119 -4.23 2.65 -1.19
N TRP A 120 -4.80 1.93 -2.17
CA TRP A 120 -5.94 2.43 -2.94
C TRP A 120 -7.17 2.67 -2.06
N ALA A 121 -7.47 1.78 -1.12
CA ALA A 121 -8.56 1.96 -0.18
C ALA A 121 -8.38 3.23 0.68
N ALA A 122 -7.16 3.49 1.18
CA ALA A 122 -6.84 4.67 1.97
C ALA A 122 -6.98 5.97 1.17
N ILE A 123 -6.51 5.95 -0.08
CA ILE A 123 -6.67 7.07 -1.02
C ILE A 123 -8.17 7.37 -1.24
N GLU A 124 -8.96 6.35 -1.57
CA GLU A 124 -10.39 6.49 -1.85
C GLU A 124 -11.17 6.94 -0.60
N HIS A 125 -10.90 6.37 0.56
CA HIS A 125 -11.48 6.78 1.84
C HIS A 125 -11.27 8.28 2.10
N ARG A 126 -10.06 8.79 1.86
CA ARG A 126 -9.73 10.22 2.02
C ARG A 126 -10.51 11.11 1.06
N MET A 127 -10.72 10.67 -0.19
CA MET A 127 -11.56 11.39 -1.15
C MET A 127 -13.01 11.45 -0.71
N LEU A 128 -13.56 10.32 -0.24
CA LEU A 128 -14.95 10.23 0.22
C LEU A 128 -15.20 11.14 1.42
N ILE A 129 -14.26 11.21 2.38
CA ILE A 129 -14.32 12.19 3.49
C ILE A 129 -14.34 13.62 2.95
N GLY A 130 -13.43 13.95 2.01
CA GLY A 130 -13.36 15.29 1.43
C GLY A 130 -14.66 15.70 0.72
N ALA A 131 -15.27 14.79 -0.04
CA ALA A 131 -16.56 15.00 -0.70
C ALA A 131 -17.69 15.22 0.32
N ALA A 132 -17.80 14.36 1.34
CA ALA A 132 -18.82 14.47 2.38
C ALA A 132 -18.74 15.82 3.13
N VAL A 133 -17.53 16.31 3.40
CA VAL A 133 -17.31 17.63 4.04
C VAL A 133 -17.74 18.78 3.13
N ALA A 134 -17.44 18.70 1.82
CA ALA A 134 -17.83 19.72 0.84
C ALA A 134 -19.36 19.79 0.66
N GLU A 135 -20.04 18.64 0.63
CA GLU A 135 -21.49 18.56 0.55
C GLU A 135 -22.19 19.15 1.79
N ALA A 136 -21.71 18.83 2.99
CA ALA A 136 -22.23 19.38 4.24
C ALA A 136 -22.07 20.92 4.31
N SER A 137 -20.97 21.44 3.77
CA SER A 137 -20.68 22.88 3.71
C SER A 137 -21.58 23.61 2.70
N THR A 138 -22.04 22.92 1.67
CA THR A 138 -22.93 23.47 0.62
C THR A 138 -24.39 23.49 1.08
N HIS A 139 -24.83 22.47 1.82
CA HIS A 139 -26.19 22.39 2.38
C HIS A 139 -26.43 23.26 3.63
N SER A 140 -25.37 23.83 4.21
CA SER A 140 -25.45 24.74 5.36
C SER A 140 -25.50 26.23 4.96
N ARG A 141 -25.61 26.54 3.66
CA ARG A 141 -25.77 27.90 3.10
C ARG A 141 -27.17 28.09 2.55
#